data_AF-K0B4K6-F1
#
_entry.id   AF-K0B4K6-F1
#
_cell.length_a   1.000
_cell.length_b   1.000
_cell.length_c   1.000
_cell.angle_alpha   90.00
_cell.angle_beta   90.00
_cell.angle_gamma   90.00
#
_symmetry.space_group_name_H-M   'P 1'
#
loop_
_entity.id
_entity.type
_entity.pdbx_description
1 polymer ?
#
loop_
_entity_poly.entity_id
_entity_poly.type
_entity_poly.pdbx_seq_one_letter_code
_entity_poly.pdbx_strand_id
1 'polypeptide(L)'
;MIIFGWGKRTTKQYGESGQDYCNHCANLGSWSYNRYRTWFTLFFIPVIPYQNMYVKECNICGNYVPLSKEEFFSELENCKEAPCTSNGKDVHNDGLTEVQRNYRRQMAELRKEK
;
A
#
# COMPACT_ATOMS: atom_id res chain seq x y z
N MET A 1 39.58 4.85 16.53
CA MET A 1 38.51 5.72 16.00
C MET A 1 37.80 4.97 14.89
N ILE A 2 36.49 4.73 15.00
CA ILE A 2 35.73 4.03 13.96
C ILE A 2 35.31 5.07 12.93
N ILE A 3 35.85 4.97 11.72
CA ILE A 3 35.59 5.91 10.61
C ILE A 3 34.63 5.34 9.57
N PHE A 4 34.22 4.07 9.71
CA PHE A 4 33.28 3.40 8.81
C PHE A 4 32.06 2.92 9.60
N GLY A 5 30.89 2.96 8.96
CA GLY A 5 29.64 2.47 9.53
C GLY A 5 28.79 1.81 8.46
N TRP A 6 28.02 0.81 8.84
CA TRP A 6 27.08 0.09 7.98
C TRP A 6 25.65 0.23 8.49
N GLY A 7 24.68 -0.01 7.60
CA GLY A 7 23.28 -0.14 8.01
C GLY A 7 22.47 1.15 8.08
N LYS A 8 23.00 2.31 7.66
CA LYS A 8 22.17 3.53 7.53
C LYS A 8 21.09 3.29 6.48
N ARG A 9 19.81 3.27 6.88
CA ARG A 9 18.67 3.09 5.98
C ARG A 9 18.02 4.43 5.68
N THR A 10 17.75 4.70 4.41
CA THR A 10 16.95 5.84 3.96
C THR A 10 15.71 5.34 3.25
N THR A 11 14.57 5.95 3.54
CA THR A 11 13.29 5.63 2.92
C THR A 11 12.93 6.70 1.89
N LYS A 12 12.45 6.28 0.72
CA LYS A 12 11.83 7.17 -0.26
C LYS A 12 10.42 6.68 -0.55
N GLN A 13 9.41 7.50 -0.27
CA GLN A 13 8.02 7.24 -0.62
C GLN A 13 7.76 7.67 -2.06
N TYR A 14 7.04 6.85 -2.83
CA TYR A 14 6.69 7.09 -4.22
C TYR A 14 5.22 7.43 -4.42
N GLY A 15 4.35 7.00 -3.51
CA GLY A 15 2.91 7.24 -3.54
C GLY A 15 2.16 6.25 -2.65
N GLU A 16 0.83 6.33 -2.68
CA GLU A 16 -0.06 5.39 -2.02
C GLU A 16 -0.91 4.65 -3.06
N SER A 17 -1.28 3.40 -2.77
CA SER A 17 -2.23 2.59 -3.52
C SER A 17 -3.66 2.82 -3.04
N GLY A 18 -4.59 2.10 -3.65
CA GLY A 18 -5.98 2.00 -3.19
C GLY A 18 -6.09 1.43 -1.79
N GLN A 19 -7.27 1.56 -1.19
CA GLN A 19 -7.57 0.81 0.02
C GLN A 19 -7.66 -0.66 -0.36
N ASP A 20 -6.93 -1.48 0.39
CA ASP A 20 -6.92 -2.92 0.21
C ASP A 20 -6.80 -3.56 1.59
N TYR A 21 -7.23 -4.81 1.69
CA TYR A 21 -7.28 -5.52 2.96
C TYR A 21 -5.89 -5.99 3.38
N CYS A 22 -5.47 -5.64 4.59
CA CYS A 22 -4.18 -6.10 5.11
C CYS A 22 -4.29 -7.50 5.74
N ASN A 23 -3.56 -8.46 5.20
CA ASN A 23 -3.49 -9.83 5.75
C ASN A 23 -2.90 -9.91 7.17
N HIS A 24 -2.19 -8.88 7.62
CA HIS A 24 -1.56 -8.85 8.93
C HIS A 24 -2.46 -8.24 10.01
N CYS A 25 -3.01 -7.04 9.78
CA CYS A 25 -3.85 -6.37 10.77
C CYS A 25 -5.36 -6.54 10.52
N ALA A 26 -5.77 -7.22 9.45
CA ALA A 26 -7.18 -7.45 9.12
C ALA A 26 -8.02 -6.15 8.97
N ASN A 27 -7.37 -5.05 8.63
CA ASN A 27 -8.04 -3.76 8.41
C ASN A 27 -7.96 -3.36 6.93
N LEU A 28 -8.99 -2.65 6.49
CA LEU A 28 -9.01 -1.98 5.18
C LEU A 28 -8.23 -0.67 5.29
N GLY A 29 -7.19 -0.50 4.49
CA GLY A 29 -6.35 0.69 4.54
C GLY A 29 -5.55 0.92 3.26
N SER A 30 -5.00 2.13 3.09
CA SER A 30 -4.08 2.40 1.98
C SER A 30 -2.73 1.75 2.22
N TRP A 31 -2.06 1.37 1.13
CA TRP A 31 -0.68 0.91 1.17
C TRP A 31 0.23 1.97 0.58
N SER A 32 1.36 2.26 1.22
CA SER A 32 2.39 3.15 0.71
C SER A 32 3.47 2.39 -0.06
N TYR A 33 3.83 2.90 -1.22
CA TYR A 33 4.93 2.38 -2.03
C TYR A 33 6.23 3.05 -1.60
N ASN A 34 7.07 2.28 -0.91
CA ASN A 34 8.32 2.76 -0.32
C ASN A 34 9.54 2.04 -0.89
N ARG A 35 10.64 2.78 -1.04
CA ARG A 35 11.96 2.21 -1.34
C ARG A 35 12.89 2.44 -0.17
N TYR A 36 13.38 1.36 0.40
CA TYR A 36 14.44 1.39 1.40
C TYR A 36 15.79 1.23 0.73
N ARG A 37 16.75 2.07 1.11
CA ARG A 37 18.12 2.00 0.65
C ARG A 37 19.06 1.93 1.84
N THR A 38 19.89 0.89 1.87
CA THR A 38 20.90 0.71 2.90
C THR A 38 22.25 1.20 2.39
N TRP A 39 22.87 2.09 3.17
CA TRP A 39 24.09 2.79 2.81
C TRP A 39 25.28 2.30 3.63
N PHE A 40 26.41 2.20 2.94
CA PHE A 40 27.72 2.23 3.55
C PHE A 40 28.08 3.68 3.86
N THR A 41 28.45 3.92 5.11
CA THR A 41 28.81 5.26 5.59
C THR A 41 30.32 5.33 5.86
N LEU A 42 30.94 6.39 5.38
CA LEU A 42 32.34 6.73 5.66
C LEU A 42 32.36 8.10 6.32
N PHE A 43 33.01 8.21 7.48
CA PHE A 43 32.98 9.41 8.31
C PHE A 43 31.56 9.92 8.59
N PHE A 44 30.62 9.00 8.86
CA PHE A 44 29.18 9.30 9.07
C PHE A 44 28.43 9.85 7.84
N ILE A 45 29.10 10.00 6.69
CA ILE A 45 28.51 10.40 5.43
C ILE A 45 28.11 9.14 4.65
N PRO A 46 26.83 8.96 4.25
CA PRO A 46 26.42 7.86 3.37
C PRO A 46 27.02 8.05 1.99
N VAL A 47 27.94 7.16 1.58
CA VAL A 47 28.68 7.29 0.31
C VAL A 47 28.11 6.34 -0.73
N ILE A 48 28.01 5.05 -0.40
CA ILE A 48 27.67 4.01 -1.38
C ILE A 48 26.44 3.24 -0.88
N PRO A 49 25.32 3.25 -1.62
CA PRO A 49 24.21 2.36 -1.32
C PRO A 49 24.50 0.96 -1.86
N TYR A 50 24.45 -0.04 -0.98
CA TYR A 50 24.74 -1.43 -1.35
C TYR A 50 23.48 -2.31 -1.43
N GLN A 51 22.34 -1.84 -0.91
CA GLN A 51 21.08 -2.57 -0.97
C GLN A 51 19.93 -1.62 -1.27
N ASN A 52 19.07 -2.00 -2.23
CA ASN A 52 17.80 -1.35 -2.49
C ASN A 52 16.70 -2.39 -2.32
N MET A 53 15.64 -2.04 -1.60
CA MET A 53 14.47 -2.87 -1.39
C MET A 53 13.24 -2.05 -1.73
N TYR A 54 12.41 -2.58 -2.62
CA TYR A 54 11.12 -2.01 -2.99
C TYR A 54 10.05 -2.72 -2.18
N VAL A 55 9.18 -1.96 -1.53
CA VAL A 55 8.13 -2.51 -0.68
C VAL A 55 6.81 -1.80 -0.88
N LYS A 56 5.74 -2.55 -0.67
CA LYS A 56 4.39 -2.05 -0.43
C LYS A 56 4.11 -2.19 1.07
N GLU A 57 3.96 -1.07 1.77
CA GLU A 57 3.85 -0.98 3.24
C GLU A 57 2.43 -0.59 3.66
N CYS A 58 1.85 -1.27 4.63
CA CYS A 58 0.54 -0.94 5.17
C CYS A 58 0.62 0.31 6.05
N ASN A 59 -0.17 1.34 5.74
CA ASN A 59 -0.18 2.59 6.52
C ASN A 59 -0.76 2.45 7.94
N ILE A 60 -1.43 1.34 8.25
CA ILE A 60 -2.05 1.09 9.57
C ILE A 60 -1.06 0.39 10.52
N CYS A 61 -0.46 -0.73 10.07
CA CYS A 61 0.36 -1.57 10.95
C CYS A 61 1.85 -1.59 10.60
N GLY A 62 2.27 -0.98 9.48
CA GLY A 62 3.66 -0.99 9.03
C GLY A 62 4.13 -2.34 8.47
N ASN A 63 3.25 -3.33 8.34
CA ASN A 63 3.61 -4.58 7.66
C ASN A 63 3.91 -4.28 6.19
N TYR A 64 4.96 -4.91 5.65
CA TYR A 64 5.40 -4.64 4.30
C TYR A 64 5.57 -5.93 3.50
N VAL A 65 5.29 -5.82 2.20
CA VAL A 65 5.53 -6.89 1.22
C VAL A 65 6.66 -6.44 0.31
N PRO A 66 7.79 -7.17 0.24
CA PRO A 66 8.85 -6.88 -0.71
C PRO A 66 8.38 -7.20 -2.12
N LEU A 67 8.67 -6.30 -3.05
CA LEU A 67 8.36 -6.44 -4.48
C LEU A 67 9.64 -6.39 -5.31
N SER A 68 9.62 -7.03 -6.47
CA SER A 68 10.64 -6.76 -7.48
C SER A 68 10.54 -5.30 -7.95
N LYS A 69 11.61 -4.81 -8.58
CA LYS A 69 11.64 -3.43 -9.08
C LYS A 69 10.58 -3.24 -10.18
N GLU A 70 10.44 -4.24 -11.04
CA GLU A 70 9.53 -4.27 -12.17
C GLU A 70 8.07 -4.24 -11.70
N GLU A 71 7.70 -5.12 -10.75
CA GLU A 71 6.36 -5.16 -10.13
C GLU A 71 6.04 -3.86 -9.40
N PHE A 72 7.01 -3.29 -8.66
CA PHE A 72 6.80 -2.05 -7.94
C PHE A 72 6.42 -0.89 -8.87
N PHE A 73 7.11 -0.74 -10.00
CA PHE A 73 6.83 0.36 -10.93
C PHE A 73 5.55 0.13 -11.73
N SER A 74 5.25 -1.11 -12.13
CA SER A 74 4.00 -1.41 -12.84
C SER A 74 2.78 -1.17 -11.94
N GLU A 75 2.82 -1.62 -10.68
CA GLU A 75 1.75 -1.35 -9.71
C GLU A 75 1.59 0.15 -9.42
N LEU A 76 2.71 0.86 -9.26
CA LEU A 76 2.70 2.31 -9.02
C LEU A 76 2.10 3.09 -10.20
N GLU A 77 2.40 2.70 -11.43
CA GLU A 77 1.85 3.31 -12.64
C GLU A 77 0.34 3.07 -12.74
N ASN A 78 -0.12 1.84 -12.51
CA ASN A 78 -1.54 1.51 -12.46
C ASN A 78 -2.32 2.36 -11.43
N CYS A 79 -1.69 2.65 -10.28
CA CYS A 79 -2.30 3.48 -9.23
C CYS A 79 -2.32 4.99 -9.56
N LYS A 80 -1.57 5.47 -10.56
CA LYS A 80 -1.59 6.87 -10.99
C LYS A 80 -2.71 7.17 -11.99
N GLU A 81 -3.04 6.20 -12.84
CA GLU A 81 -3.99 6.37 -13.94
C GLU A 81 -5.45 6.30 -13.47
N ALA A 82 -5.73 5.53 -12.42
CA ALA A 82 -6.95 5.64 -11.65
C ALA A 82 -6.57 6.15 -10.26
N PRO A 83 -7.07 7.32 -9.79
CA PRO A 83 -6.88 7.68 -8.41
C PRO A 83 -7.40 6.50 -7.60
N CYS A 84 -6.57 6.02 -6.69
CA CYS A 84 -6.84 4.94 -5.80
C CYS A 84 -7.86 5.39 -4.72
N THR A 85 -8.88 6.13 -5.14
CA THR A 85 -10.13 6.27 -4.42
C THR A 85 -10.85 4.93 -4.59
N SER A 86 -10.64 4.03 -3.64
CA SER A 86 -11.78 3.27 -3.16
C SER A 86 -12.75 4.33 -2.60
N ASN A 87 -13.53 4.95 -3.48
CA ASN A 87 -14.75 5.62 -3.07
C ASN A 87 -15.49 4.59 -2.23
N GLY A 88 -15.53 4.76 -0.91
CA GLY A 88 -15.95 3.74 0.06
C GLY A 88 -17.27 3.04 -0.30
N LYS A 89 -17.18 2.06 -1.19
CA LYS A 89 -18.28 1.30 -1.78
C LYS A 89 -17.79 -0.08 -2.24
N ASP A 90 -16.74 -0.60 -1.62
CA ASP A 90 -16.45 -2.02 -1.69
C ASP A 90 -17.26 -2.67 -0.56
N VAL A 91 -18.59 -2.55 -0.66
CA VAL A 91 -19.47 -3.49 0.04
C VAL A 91 -19.29 -4.79 -0.73
N HIS A 92 -18.22 -5.50 -0.39
CA HIS A 92 -17.96 -6.85 -0.82
C HIS A 92 -19.22 -7.67 -0.44
N ASN A 93 -20.05 -7.99 -1.44
CA ASN A 93 -21.27 -8.80 -1.28
C ASN A 93 -20.96 -10.30 -1.38
N ASP A 94 -19.72 -10.68 -1.12
CA ASP A 94 -19.10 -11.96 -1.50
C ASP A 94 -19.70 -13.14 -0.74
N GLY A 95 -20.43 -12.84 0.34
CA GLY A 95 -21.19 -13.80 1.13
C GLY A 95 -22.71 -13.61 1.09
N LEU A 96 -23.25 -12.70 0.26
CA LEU A 96 -24.70 -12.44 0.23
C LEU A 96 -25.43 -13.29 -0.81
N THR A 97 -26.47 -13.97 -0.32
CA THR A 97 -27.40 -14.70 -1.19
C THR A 97 -28.12 -13.73 -2.12
N GLU A 98 -28.62 -14.26 -3.24
CA GLU A 98 -29.32 -13.47 -4.25
C GLU A 98 -30.51 -12.69 -3.67
N VAL A 99 -31.23 -13.31 -2.72
CA VAL A 99 -32.35 -12.69 -2.00
C VAL A 99 -31.89 -11.46 -1.22
N GLN A 100 -30.78 -11.56 -0.49
CA GLN A 100 -30.28 -10.45 0.31
C GLN A 100 -29.79 -9.29 -0.57
N ARG A 101 -29.21 -9.59 -1.75
CA ARG A 101 -28.85 -8.57 -2.75
C ARG A 101 -30.09 -7.84 -3.29
N ASN A 102 -31.14 -8.58 -3.64
CA ASN A 102 -32.37 -7.98 -4.18
C ASN A 102 -33.11 -7.13 -3.13
N TYR A 103 -33.16 -7.57 -1.89
CA TYR A 103 -33.76 -6.79 -0.80
C TYR A 103 -33.04 -5.46 -0.56
N ARG A 104 -31.69 -5.47 -0.55
CA ARG A 104 -30.91 -4.24 -0.38
C ARG A 104 -31.11 -3.26 -1.55
N ARG A 105 -31.26 -3.77 -2.78
CA ARG A 105 -31.59 -2.95 -3.97
C ARG A 105 -32.94 -2.26 -3.80
N GLN A 106 -33.99 -3.02 -3.48
CA GLN A 106 -35.33 -2.45 -3.24
C GLN A 106 -35.32 -1.38 -2.14
N MET A 107 -34.63 -1.64 -1.03
CA MET A 107 -34.55 -0.67 0.06
C MET A 107 -33.78 0.61 -0.31
N ALA A 108 -32.80 0.52 -1.20
CA ALA A 108 -32.08 1.70 -1.69
C ALA A 108 -32.93 2.53 -2.66
N GLU A 109 -33.80 1.89 -3.45
CA GLU A 109 -34.77 2.55 -4.33
C GLU A 109 -35.83 3.29 -3.51
N LEU A 110 -36.42 2.63 -2.51
CA LEU A 110 -37.39 3.24 -1.60
C LEU A 110 -36.85 4.45 -0.84
N ARG A 111 -35.54 4.49 -0.56
CA ARG A 111 -34.88 5.65 0.05
C ARG A 111 -34.74 6.84 -0.89
N LYS A 112 -34.72 6.61 -2.21
CA LYS A 112 -34.63 7.69 -3.22
C LYS A 112 -36.00 8.27 -3.58
N GLU A 113 -37.06 7.50 -3.35
CA GLU A 113 -38.44 7.93 -3.57
C GLU A 113 -39.01 8.78 -2.41
N LYS A 114 -38.29 8.87 -1.29
CA LYS A 114 -38.57 9.78 -0.18
C LYS A 114 -37.76 11.06 -0.31
#